data_AF-A0A9Q9DB63-F1
#
_entry.id   AF-A0A9Q9DB63-F1
#
_cell.length_a   1.000
_cell.length_b   1.000
_cell.length_c   1.000
_cell.angle_alpha   90.00
_cell.angle_beta   90.00
_cell.angle_gamma   90.00
#
_symmetry.space_group_name_H-M   'P 1'
#
loop_
_entity.id
_entity.type
_entity.pdbx_description
1 polymer ?
#
loop_
_entity_poly.entity_id
_entity_poly.type
_entity_poly.pdbx_seq_one_letter_code
_entity_poly.pdbx_strand_id
1 'polypeptide(L)' 'MAMVTRYSIQDEVGRFLTIDGFFSYDDADAVEFRDEDEAYEELAAYPGCTVETYQRLSDFPDFTATPSIEKEAA' A
#
# COMPACT_ATOMS: atom_id res chain seq x y z
N MET A 1 5.25 18.49 1.17
CA MET A 1 4.09 18.05 1.97
C MET A 1 2.86 17.82 1.09
N ALA A 2 2.51 16.57 0.86
CA ALA A 2 1.30 16.14 0.17
C ALA A 2 0.58 15.07 1.01
N MET A 3 -0.75 15.02 0.94
CA MET A 3 -1.49 13.86 1.44
C MET A 3 -1.27 12.71 0.47
N VAL A 4 -0.74 11.59 0.98
CA VAL A 4 -0.57 10.36 0.21
C VAL A 4 -1.52 9.30 0.76
N THR A 5 -2.16 8.57 -0.15
CA THR A 5 -2.95 7.39 0.19
C THR A 5 -2.01 6.20 0.33
N ARG A 6 -2.19 5.40 1.37
CA ARG A 6 -1.46 4.17 1.61
C ARG A 6 -2.43 3.07 1.95
N TYR A 7 -2.01 1.86 1.61
CA TYR A 7 -2.78 0.64 1.80
C TYR A 7 -1.95 -0.31 2.65
N SER A 8 -2.60 -1.00 3.57
CA SER A 8 -1.98 -2.01 4.43
C SER A 8 -2.91 -3.20 4.52
N ILE A 9 -2.35 -4.39 4.68
CA ILE A 9 -3.14 -5.62 4.81
C ILE A 9 -3.32 -5.92 6.29
N GLN A 10 -4.55 -6.22 6.69
CA GLN A 10 -4.92 -6.53 8.06
C GLN A 10 -5.65 -7.87 8.14
N ASP A 11 -5.30 -8.69 9.11
CA ASP A 11 -5.94 -9.98 9.40
C ASP A 11 -7.25 -9.79 10.20
N GLU A 12 -8.08 -10.83 10.29
CA GLU A 12 -9.40 -10.79 10.97
C GLU A 12 -9.34 -10.35 12.45
N VAL A 13 -8.17 -10.51 13.08
CA VAL A 13 -7.90 -10.12 14.48
C VAL A 13 -7.29 -8.71 14.63
N GLY A 14 -7.16 -7.96 13.54
CA GLY A 14 -6.63 -6.60 13.55
C GLY A 14 -5.09 -6.51 13.58
N ARG A 15 -4.39 -7.53 13.08
CA ARG A 15 -2.92 -7.52 12.94
C ARG A 15 -2.54 -7.08 11.54
N PHE A 16 -1.49 -6.30 11.42
CA PHE A 16 -0.95 -5.85 10.14
C PHE A 16 0.04 -6.86 9.57
N LEU A 17 -0.05 -7.09 8.26
CA LEU A 17 0.98 -7.82 7.53
C LEU A 17 2.28 -7.01 7.57
N THR A 18 3.40 -7.65 7.85
CA THR A 18 4.72 -7.03 7.84
C THR A 18 5.44 -7.31 6.52
N ILE A 19 6.48 -6.53 6.24
CA ILE A 19 7.35 -6.73 5.07
C ILE A 19 8.01 -8.12 5.01
N ASP A 20 8.08 -8.82 6.14
CA ASP A 20 8.67 -10.16 6.26
C ASP A 20 7.62 -11.27 6.00
N GLY A 21 6.36 -10.89 5.73
CA GLY A 21 5.26 -11.82 5.46
C GLY A 21 4.59 -12.40 6.70
N PHE A 22 4.71 -11.74 7.86
CA PHE A 22 4.10 -12.16 9.12
C PHE A 22 3.09 -11.13 9.63
N PHE A 23 2.19 -11.52 10.53
CA PHE A 23 1.20 -10.62 11.10
C PHE A 23 1.61 -10.12 12.48
N SER A 24 1.72 -8.80 12.64
CA SER A 24 2.11 -8.12 13.88
C SER A 24 1.09 -7.06 14.30
N TYR A 25 1.03 -6.75 15.60
CA TYR A 25 0.27 -5.61 16.12
C TYR A 25 1.04 -4.28 16.00
N ASP A 26 2.33 -4.36 15.69
CA ASP A 26 3.16 -3.18 15.51
C ASP A 26 2.90 -2.54 14.14
N ASP A 27 2.41 -1.31 14.13
CA ASP A 27 2.12 -0.57 12.90
C ASP A 27 3.39 -0.07 12.19
N ALA A 28 4.53 0.02 12.88
CA ALA A 28 5.77 0.51 12.27
C ALA A 28 6.43 -0.54 11.36
N ASP A 29 6.19 -1.82 11.61
CA ASP A 29 6.61 -2.94 10.75
C ASP A 29 5.57 -3.31 9.67
N ALA A 30 4.41 -2.64 9.66
CA ALA A 30 3.36 -2.91 8.70
C ALA A 30 3.82 -2.62 7.26
N VAL A 31 3.49 -3.52 6.33
CA VAL A 31 3.73 -3.29 4.91
C VAL A 31 2.80 -2.19 4.40
N GLU A 32 3.38 -1.16 3.77
CA GLU A 32 2.66 -0.01 3.24
C GLU A 32 2.75 0.01 1.71
N PHE A 33 1.66 -0.35 1.05
CA PHE A 33 1.54 -0.25 -0.41
C PHE A 33 1.14 1.17 -0.81
N ARG A 34 1.59 1.59 -1.99
CA ARG A 34 1.17 2.87 -2.61
C ARG A 34 -0.01 2.69 -3.55
N ASP A 35 -0.11 1.52 -4.16
CA ASP A 35 -1.18 1.18 -5.09
C ASP A 35 -2.16 0.21 -4.44
N GLU A 36 -3.45 0.45 -4.67
CA GLU A 36 -4.53 -0.41 -4.18
C GLU A 36 -4.45 -1.80 -4.83
N ASP A 37 -4.19 -1.85 -6.14
CA ASP A 37 -4.08 -3.10 -6.90
C ASP A 37 -2.95 -3.96 -6.34
N GLU A 38 -1.78 -3.38 -6.08
CA GLU A 38 -0.63 -4.08 -5.48
C GLU A 38 -0.98 -4.67 -4.10
N ALA A 39 -1.73 -3.92 -3.29
CA ALA A 39 -2.22 -4.42 -2.00
C ALA A 39 -3.21 -5.58 -2.15
N TYR A 40 -4.10 -5.55 -3.15
CA TYR A 40 -5.04 -6.66 -3.42
C TYR A 40 -4.36 -7.87 -4.05
N GLU A 41 -3.33 -7.68 -4.87
CA GLU A 41 -2.50 -8.76 -5.40
C GLU A 41 -1.81 -9.51 -4.26
N GLU A 42 -1.22 -8.79 -3.32
CA GLU A 42 -0.60 -9.40 -2.14
C GLU A 42 -1.66 -10.01 -1.20
N LEU A 43 -2.82 -9.36 -1.02
CA LEU A 43 -3.95 -9.92 -0.25
C LEU A 43 -4.38 -11.30 -0.77
N ALA A 44 -4.26 -11.56 -2.06
CA ALA A 44 -4.62 -12.85 -2.65
C ALA A 44 -3.80 -14.03 -2.07
N ALA A 45 -2.61 -13.77 -1.54
CA ALA A 45 -1.79 -14.75 -0.83
C ALA A 45 -2.29 -15.03 0.60
N TYR A 46 -3.12 -14.15 1.17
CA TYR A 46 -3.58 -14.18 2.56
C TYR A 46 -5.12 -14.25 2.65
N PRO A 47 -5.71 -15.46 2.53
CA PRO A 47 -7.16 -15.63 2.59
C PRO A 47 -7.69 -15.28 3.99
N GLY A 48 -8.71 -14.40 4.04
CA GLY A 48 -9.33 -13.94 5.29
C GLY A 48 -8.84 -12.58 5.79
N CYS A 49 -7.83 -12.00 5.13
CA CYS A 49 -7.38 -10.64 5.39
C CYS A 49 -8.21 -9.59 4.64
N THR A 50 -8.03 -8.32 5.00
CA THR A 50 -8.65 -7.15 4.38
C THR A 50 -7.62 -6.06 4.10
N VAL A 51 -7.80 -5.28 3.04
CA VAL A 51 -6.97 -4.09 2.76
C VAL A 51 -7.57 -2.89 3.49
N GLU A 52 -6.76 -2.26 4.34
CA GLU A 52 -7.05 -1.02 5.05
C GLU A 52 -6.40 0.17 4.32
N THR A 53 -7.20 1.19 4.02
CA THR A 53 -6.75 2.41 3.34
C THR A 53 -6.66 3.57 4.31
N TYR A 54 -5.53 4.28 4.32
CA TYR A 54 -5.36 5.47 5.16
C TYR A 54 -4.56 6.56 4.44
N GLN A 55 -4.65 7.78 4.95
CA GLN A 55 -3.96 8.94 4.39
C GLN A 55 -2.91 9.45 5.36
N ARG A 56 -1.70 9.69 4.85
CA ARG A 56 -0.58 10.23 5.63
C ARG A 56 -0.07 11.50 4.99
N LEU A 57 0.28 12.49 5.80
CA LEU A 57 1.03 13.66 5.33
C LEU A 57 2.48 13.24 5.09
N SER A 58 2.89 13.14 3.83
CA SER A 58 4.29 12.90 3.45
C SER A 58 4.97 14.19 3.06
N ASP A 59 6.17 14.42 3.61
CA ASP A 59 6.98 15.58 3.22
C ASP A 59 7.49 15.45 1.77
N PHE A 60 7.77 14.21 1.36
CA PHE A 60 8.10 13.85 -0.01
C PHE A 60 6.83 13.86 -0.86
N PRO A 61 6.80 14.63 -1.97
CA PRO A 61 5.75 14.49 -2.95
C PRO A 61 5.82 13.05 -3.48
N ASP A 62 4.66 12.40 -3.55
CA ASP A 62 4.54 11.11 -4.20
C ASP A 62 4.95 11.30 -5.66
N PHE A 63 6.20 10.95 -5.99
CA PHE A 63 6.73 11.05 -7.33
C PHE A 63 6.25 9.83 -8.11
N THR A 64 4.92 9.69 -8.24
CA THR A 64 4.29 8.95 -9.33
C THR A 64 4.48 9.80 -10.58
N ALA A 65 5.72 9.86 -11.07
CA ALA A 65 5.96 10.09 -12.46
C ALA A 65 5.34 8.90 -13.20
N THR A 66 4.06 9.00 -13.52
CA THR A 66 3.62 8.49 -14.80
C THR A 66 4.39 9.32 -15.83
N PRO A 67 5.33 8.74 -16.61
CA PRO A 67 5.37 9.20 -17.99
C PRO A 67 3.99 8.81 -18.51
N SER A 68 3.06 9.78 -18.58
CA SER A 68 2.06 9.74 -19.64
C SER A 68 2.88 9.46 -20.89
N ILE A 69 2.83 8.22 -21.38
CA ILE A 69 3.35 7.86 -22.69
C ILE A 69 2.42 8.60 -23.65
N GLU A 70 2.70 9.88 -23.87
CA GLU A 70 2.29 10.60 -25.06
C GLU A 70 3.01 9.90 -26.20
N LYS A 71 2.32 8.91 -26.76
CA LYS A 71 2.64 8.34 -28.06
C LYS A 71 2.40 9.43 -29.11
N GLU A 72 3.30 10.39 -29.20
CA GLU A 72 3.50 11.16 -30.42
C GLU A 72 4.26 10.26 -31.39
N ALA A 73 3.50 9.55 -32.21
CA ALA A 73 4.03 8.89 -33.40
C ALA A 73 4.38 9.99 -34.41
N ALA A 74 5.68 10.27 -34.54
CA ALA A 74 6.24 11.04 -35.65
C ALA A 74 6.25 10.23 -36.95
#